data_AF-A0A1S7TVV3-F1
#
_entry.id   AF-A0A1S7TVV3-F1
#
_cell.length_a   1.000
_cell.length_b   1.000
_cell.length_c   1.000
_cell.angle_alpha   90.00
_cell.angle_beta   90.00
_cell.angle_gamma   90.00
#
_symmetry.space_group_name_H-M   'P 1'
#
loop_
_entity.id
_entity.type
_entity.pdbx_description
1 polymer ?
#
loop_
_entity_poly.entity_id
_entity_poly.type
_entity_poly.pdbx_seq_one_letter_code
_entity_poly.pdbx_strand_id
1 'polypeptide(L)'
;MADFSDAITPASVVAKMQERGVHLSERTLREFARKVGACRIIGKAMFFMPEDIEILIAAAKPRPKGATSSSKPGWTESDTEKLLDRLEKGKKKR
;
A
#
# COMPACT_ATOMS: atom_id res chain seq x y z
N MET A 1 -2.82 -10.65 33.00
CA MET A 1 -3.77 -11.64 32.44
C MET A 1 -4.13 -11.13 31.05
N ALA A 2 -4.19 -12.00 30.04
CA ALA A 2 -4.65 -11.57 28.72
C ALA A 2 -6.18 -11.60 28.75
N ASP A 3 -6.80 -10.43 28.88
CA ASP A 3 -8.24 -10.30 28.98
C ASP A 3 -8.86 -10.12 27.60
N PHE A 4 -9.95 -10.84 27.32
CA PHE A 4 -10.69 -10.73 26.06
C PHE A 4 -11.64 -9.51 26.03
N SER A 5 -11.63 -8.67 27.07
CA SER A 5 -12.46 -7.47 27.17
C SER A 5 -12.27 -6.51 26.01
N ASP A 6 -11.05 -6.45 25.46
CA ASP A 6 -10.70 -5.55 24.36
C ASP A 6 -10.78 -6.22 22.99
N ALA A 7 -11.34 -7.44 22.91
CA ALA A 7 -11.53 -8.14 21.65
C ALA A 7 -12.59 -7.44 20.79
N ILE A 8 -12.22 -7.07 19.57
CA ILE A 8 -13.10 -6.39 18.62
C ILE A 8 -13.36 -7.31 17.42
N THR A 9 -14.63 -7.48 17.05
CA THR A 9 -15.02 -8.30 15.89
C THR A 9 -14.88 -7.53 14.58
N PRO A 10 -14.65 -8.20 13.44
CA PRO A 10 -14.59 -7.55 12.14
C PRO A 10 -15.84 -6.71 11.81
N ALA A 11 -17.03 -7.19 12.14
CA ALA A 11 -18.27 -6.45 11.93
C ALA A 11 -18.30 -5.12 12.71
N SER A 12 -17.85 -5.15 13.97
CA SER A 12 -17.79 -3.92 14.80
C SER A 12 -16.72 -2.93 14.33
N VAL A 13 -15.58 -3.39 13.80
CA VAL A 13 -14.58 -2.51 13.16
C VAL A 13 -15.18 -1.82 11.94
N VAL A 14 -15.90 -2.57 11.09
CA VAL A 14 -16.54 -2.02 9.89
C VAL A 14 -17.58 -0.97 10.26
N ALA A 15 -18.43 -1.23 11.26
CA ALA A 15 -19.41 -0.24 11.73
C ALA A 15 -18.73 1.06 12.20
N LYS A 16 -17.68 0.95 13.04
CA LYS A 16 -16.90 2.10 13.50
C LYS A 16 -16.19 2.86 12.36
N MET A 17 -15.77 2.15 11.31
CA MET A 17 -15.17 2.78 10.12
C MET A 17 -16.22 3.50 9.27
N GLN A 18 -17.41 2.91 9.10
CA GLN A 18 -18.53 3.52 8.37
C GLN A 18 -19.03 4.79 9.05
N GLU A 19 -19.12 4.81 10.38
CA GLU A 19 -19.43 6.01 11.17
C GLU A 19 -18.45 7.17 10.90
N ARG A 20 -17.20 6.83 10.59
CA ARG A 20 -16.14 7.80 10.22
C ARG A 20 -16.12 8.12 8.72
N GLY A 21 -17.10 7.65 7.96
CA GLY A 21 -17.23 7.86 6.51
C GLY A 21 -16.41 6.89 5.64
N VAL A 22 -15.69 5.94 6.24
CA VAL A 22 -14.89 4.94 5.53
C VAL A 22 -15.76 3.73 5.20
N HIS A 23 -16.13 3.60 3.92
CA HIS A 23 -16.94 2.49 3.44
C HIS A 23 -16.05 1.30 3.10
N LEU A 24 -16.02 0.31 4.00
CA LEU A 24 -15.29 -0.94 3.82
C LEU A 24 -16.23 -2.12 3.98
N SER A 25 -16.07 -3.15 3.14
CA SER A 25 -16.80 -4.41 3.32
C SER A 25 -16.12 -5.30 4.35
N GLU A 26 -16.89 -6.03 5.15
CA GLU A 26 -16.35 -6.97 6.14
C GLU A 26 -15.47 -8.04 5.49
N ARG A 27 -15.84 -8.50 4.29
CA ARG A 27 -15.04 -9.44 3.51
C ARG A 27 -13.65 -8.87 3.19
N THR A 28 -13.60 -7.64 2.69
CA THR A 28 -12.34 -6.96 2.35
C THR A 28 -11.46 -6.80 3.60
N LEU A 29 -12.06 -6.44 4.74
CA LEU A 29 -11.33 -6.32 6.00
C LEU A 29 -10.73 -7.66 6.43
N ARG A 30 -11.50 -8.76 6.36
CA ARG A 30 -11.04 -10.11 6.72
C ARG A 30 -9.92 -10.59 5.80
N GLU A 31 -10.02 -10.36 4.50
CA GLU A 31 -8.98 -10.71 3.52
C GLU A 31 -7.71 -9.89 3.76
N PHE A 32 -7.84 -8.58 4.01
CA PHE A 32 -6.71 -7.70 4.28
C PHE A 32 -5.99 -8.07 5.59
N ALA A 33 -6.76 -8.32 6.66
CA ALA A 33 -6.23 -8.75 7.94
C ALA A 33 -5.41 -10.04 7.84
N ARG A 34 -5.90 -11.04 7.08
CA ARG A 34 -5.15 -12.29 6.82
C ARG A 34 -3.86 -12.03 6.05
N LYS A 35 -3.88 -11.11 5.09
CA LYS A 35 -2.71 -10.76 4.29
C LYS A 35 -1.62 -10.07 5.12
N VAL A 36 -2.03 -9.20 6.04
CA VAL A 36 -1.12 -8.48 6.94
C VAL A 36 -0.66 -9.37 8.11
N GLY A 37 -1.45 -10.37 8.48
CA GLY A 37 -1.22 -11.20 9.66
C GLY A 37 -1.66 -10.54 10.96
N ALA A 38 -2.39 -9.43 10.89
CA ALA A 38 -2.88 -8.67 12.03
C ALA A 38 -4.30 -9.12 12.40
N CYS A 39 -4.45 -10.39 12.78
CA CYS A 39 -5.70 -10.94 13.29
C CYS A 39 -5.46 -12.17 14.15
N ARG A 40 -6.31 -12.36 15.15
CA ARG A 40 -6.37 -13.60 15.95
C ARG A 40 -7.57 -14.43 15.50
N ILE A 41 -7.34 -15.72 15.26
CA ILE A 41 -8.35 -16.66 14.79
C ILE A 41 -8.49 -17.79 15.82
N ILE A 42 -9.70 -17.99 16.33
CA ILE A 42 -10.05 -19.11 17.22
C ILE A 42 -11.21 -19.88 16.58
N GLY A 43 -10.93 -21.10 16.12
CA GLY A 43 -11.90 -21.89 15.36
C GLY A 43 -12.34 -21.17 14.09
N LYS A 44 -13.64 -20.87 13.98
CA LYS A 44 -14.23 -20.12 12.85
C LYS A 44 -14.28 -18.61 13.09
N ALA A 45 -14.04 -18.16 14.33
CA ALA A 45 -14.14 -16.77 14.71
C ALA A 45 -12.82 -16.04 14.48
N MET A 46 -12.92 -14.79 14.05
CA MET A 46 -11.80 -13.86 13.91
C MET A 46 -12.10 -12.65 14.78
N PHE A 47 -11.08 -12.16 15.48
CA PHE A 47 -11.14 -10.94 16.27
C PHE A 47 -9.80 -10.21 16.19
N PHE A 48 -9.85 -8.95 16.59
CA PHE A 48 -8.73 -8.04 16.65
C PHE A 48 -8.53 -7.60 18.08
N MET A 49 -7.28 -7.62 18.53
CA MET A 49 -6.89 -6.82 19.69
C MET A 49 -6.55 -5.39 19.24
N PRO A 50 -6.49 -4.42 20.16
CA PRO A 50 -6.04 -3.06 19.85
C PRO A 50 -4.71 -3.04 19.08
N GLU A 51 -3.75 -3.89 19.48
CA GLU A 51 -2.44 -4.06 18.82
C GLU A 51 -2.57 -4.45 17.34
N ASP A 52 -3.51 -5.37 17.02
CA ASP A 52 -3.73 -5.82 15.65
C ASP A 52 -4.28 -4.68 14.78
N ILE A 53 -5.15 -3.84 15.35
CA ILE A 53 -5.74 -2.69 14.66
C ILE A 53 -4.66 -1.67 14.31
N GLU A 54 -3.73 -1.40 15.22
CA GLU A 54 -2.60 -0.49 14.96
C GLU A 54 -1.74 -0.98 13.80
N ILE A 55 -1.39 -2.27 13.78
CA ILE A 55 -0.63 -2.88 12.69
C ILE A 55 -1.42 -2.82 11.38
N LEU A 56 -2.72 -3.08 11.42
CA LEU A 56 -3.60 -3.03 10.24
C LEU A 56 -3.63 -1.62 9.64
N ILE A 57 -3.75 -0.58 10.48
CA ILE A 57 -3.73 0.83 10.06
C ILE A 57 -2.36 1.21 9.51
N ALA A 58 -1.28 0.79 10.18
CA ALA A 58 0.09 1.03 9.72
C ALA A 58 0.36 0.38 8.36
N ALA A 59 -0.16 -0.84 8.13
CA ALA A 59 -0.05 -1.54 6.87
C ALA A 59 -0.91 -0.92 5.75
N ALA A 60 -2.04 -0.30 6.11
CA ALA A 60 -2.90 0.42 5.17
C ALA A 60 -2.30 1.76 4.72
N LYS A 61 -1.32 2.30 5.46
CA LYS A 61 -0.62 3.53 5.06
C LYS A 61 0.00 3.32 3.68
N PRO A 62 -0.39 4.10 2.66
CA PRO A 62 0.19 3.96 1.33
C PRO A 62 1.68 4.24 1.47
N ARG A 63 2.51 3.21 1.23
CA ARG A 63 3.93 3.45 1.08
C ARG A 63 4.08 4.36 -0.13
N PRO A 64 4.76 5.51 -0.03
CA PRO A 64 5.14 6.23 -1.23
C PRO A 64 5.82 5.20 -2.10
N LYS A 65 5.33 5.00 -3.33
CA LYS A 65 6.09 4.25 -4.33
C LYS A 65 7.40 5.02 -4.42
N GLY A 66 8.42 4.56 -3.69
CA GLY A 66 9.79 4.98 -3.91
C GLY A 66 9.93 4.84 -5.41
N ALA A 67 10.21 5.96 -6.08
CA ALA A 67 10.31 6.03 -7.51
C ALA A 67 11.00 4.74 -7.91
N THR A 68 10.31 3.86 -8.66
CA THR A 68 11.00 2.75 -9.28
C THR A 68 12.14 3.43 -9.98
N SER A 69 13.35 3.27 -9.46
CA SER A 69 14.56 3.57 -10.19
C SER A 69 14.52 2.55 -11.31
N SER A 70 13.69 2.81 -12.31
CA SER A 70 13.99 2.43 -13.67
C SER A 70 15.38 3.00 -13.81
N SER A 71 16.37 2.15 -13.64
CA SER A 71 17.74 2.40 -14.05
C SER A 71 17.62 2.60 -15.55
N LYS A 72 17.20 3.80 -15.94
CA LYS A 72 17.51 4.32 -17.25
C LYS A 72 19.03 4.37 -17.20
N PRO A 73 19.74 3.71 -18.13
CA PRO A 73 21.18 3.88 -18.20
C PRO A 73 21.44 5.38 -18.16
N GLY A 74 22.28 5.79 -17.20
CA GLY A 74 22.58 7.21 -16.99
C GLY A 74 22.98 7.82 -18.32
N TRP A 75 22.39 8.96 -18.65
CA TRP A 75 22.71 9.72 -19.85
C TRP A 75 24.22 9.79 -20.06
N THR A 76 24.72 9.19 -21.14
CA THR A 76 26.16 9.09 -21.43
C THR A 76 26.60 10.20 -22.39
N GLU A 77 27.90 10.43 -22.50
CA GLU A 77 28.47 11.31 -23.53
C GLU A 77 28.07 10.86 -24.94
N SER A 78 27.94 9.54 -25.18
CA SER A 78 27.43 9.02 -26.45
C SER A 78 25.98 9.42 -26.75
N ASP A 79 25.17 9.66 -25.72
CA ASP A 79 23.80 10.18 -25.88
C ASP A 79 23.82 11.68 -26.21
N THR A 80 24.80 12.44 -25.69
CA THR A 80 25.01 13.83 -26.09
C THR A 80 25.42 13.96 -27.55
N GLU A 81 26.35 13.11 -28.03
CA GLU A 81 26.80 13.13 -29.42
C GLU A 81 25.67 12.80 -30.41
N LYS A 82 24.86 11.77 -30.09
CA LYS A 82 23.70 11.41 -30.90
C LYS A 82 22.65 12.52 -30.98
N LEU A 83 22.48 13.28 -29.89
CA LEU A 83 21.54 14.40 -29.86
C LEU A 83 22.05 15.58 -30.71
N LEU A 84 23.35 15.88 -30.64
CA LEU A 84 23.98 16.91 -31.47
C LEU A 84 23.87 16.59 -32.96
N ASP A 85 24.23 15.37 -33.37
CA ASP A 85 24.12 14.91 -34.77
C ASP A 85 22.67 15.00 -35.30
N ARG A 86 21.68 14.65 -34.46
CA ARG A 86 20.26 14.76 -34.81
C ARG A 86 19.81 16.22 -34.97
N LEU A 87 20.34 17.14 -34.17
CA LEU A 87 20.05 18.58 -34.27
C LEU A 87 20.65 19.19 -35.55
N GLU A 88 21.88 18.81 -35.89
CA GLU A 88 22.59 19.27 -37.09
C GLU A 88 21.91 18.79 -38.37
N LYS A 89 21.50 17.51 -38.42
CA LYS A 89 20.71 16.94 -39.52
C LYS A 89 19.36 17.63 -39.68
N GLY A 90 18.75 18.06 -38.57
CA GLY A 90 17.50 18.83 -38.57
C GLY A 90 17.67 20.26 -39.11
N LYS A 91 18.78 20.92 -38.81
CA LYS A 91 19.09 22.27 -39.33
C LYS A 91 19.42 22.29 -40.82
N LYS A 92 20.06 21.23 -41.33
CA LYS A 92 20.49 21.13 -42.74
C LYS A 92 19.34 20.88 -43.73
N LYS A 93 18.12 20.63 -43.23
CA LYS A 93 16.91 20.33 -44.01
C LYS A 93 15.98 21.54 -44.19
N ARG A 94 16.41 22.74 -43.79
CA ARG A 94 15.72 24.03 -43.98
C ARG A 94 16.52 24.94 -44.88
#